data_AF-P73978-F1
#
_entry.id   AF-P73978-F1
#
_cell.length_a   1.000
_cell.length_b   1.000
_cell.length_c   1.000
_cell.angle_alpha   90.00
_cell.angle_beta   90.00
_cell.angle_gamma   90.00
#
_symmetry.space_group_name_H-M   'P 1'
#
loop_
_entity.id
_entity.type
_entity.pdbx_description
1 polymer ?
#
loop_
_entity_poly.entity_id
_entity_poly.type
_entity_poly.pdbx_seq_one_letter_code
_entity_poly.pdbx_strand_id
1 'polypeptide(L)'
;MTDYQGYLELQQYLNFNLLLDVAHLKVSCNSLGLNFDEQLDKLLPLSNYVHLSDNDGKHDQNQGFTQDGELLHKLKKYDFTGKTITLEIYHQVETIQEQYQLIKQELGLTHDS
;
A
#
# COMPACT_ATOMS: atom_id res chain seq x y z
N MET A 1 10.82 3.08 -0.01
CA MET A 1 11.20 3.22 1.41
C MET A 1 10.77 1.95 2.13
N THR A 2 11.57 1.43 3.06
CA THR A 2 11.44 0.06 3.60
C THR A 2 10.70 -0.02 4.93
N ASP A 3 10.78 1.02 5.77
CA ASP A 3 10.25 1.01 7.14
C ASP A 3 10.15 2.43 7.72
N TYR A 4 9.50 2.56 8.88
CA TYR A 4 9.25 3.82 9.56
C TYR A 4 10.50 4.47 10.17
N GLN A 5 11.49 3.68 10.58
CA GLN A 5 12.71 4.26 11.15
C GLN A 5 13.52 4.95 10.05
N GLY A 6 13.66 4.33 8.87
CA GLY A 6 14.29 4.94 7.70
C GLY A 6 13.57 6.21 7.22
N TYR A 7 12.25 6.29 7.36
CA TYR A 7 11.49 7.53 7.11
C TYR A 7 11.98 8.68 7.99
N LEU A 8 11.99 8.46 9.31
CA LEU A 8 12.32 9.48 10.29
C LEU A 8 13.75 9.98 10.10
N GLU A 9 14.68 9.08 9.79
CA GLU A 9 16.06 9.42 9.49
C GLU A 9 16.15 10.31 8.26
N LEU A 10 15.49 9.95 7.15
CA LEU A 10 15.54 10.73 5.92
C LEU A 10 14.90 12.12 6.09
N GLN A 11 13.83 12.21 6.87
CA GLN A 11 13.11 13.45 7.15
C GLN A 11 14.00 14.48 7.89
N GLN A 12 15.04 14.04 8.59
CA GLN A 12 16.01 14.95 9.23
C GLN A 12 16.86 15.71 8.22
N TYR A 13 17.03 15.17 7.00
CA TYR A 13 17.92 15.73 5.98
C TYR A 13 17.18 16.44 4.85
N LEU A 14 15.91 16.05 4.58
CA LEU A 14 15.10 16.68 3.54
C LEU A 14 13.61 16.69 3.87
N ASN A 15 12.91 17.69 3.33
CA ASN A 15 11.46 17.74 3.34
C ASN A 15 10.91 17.08 2.08
N PHE A 16 10.06 16.08 2.22
CA PHE A 16 9.47 15.34 1.11
C PHE A 16 8.10 14.78 1.48
N ASN A 17 7.31 14.45 0.46
CA ASN A 17 6.07 13.70 0.62
C ASN A 17 6.35 12.21 0.45
N LEU A 18 5.83 11.39 1.37
CA LEU A 18 6.02 9.94 1.29
C LEU A 18 5.11 9.33 0.22
N LEU A 19 5.73 8.69 -0.77
CA LEU A 19 5.11 7.67 -1.61
C LEU A 19 5.21 6.34 -0.87
N LEU A 20 4.11 5.84 -0.33
CA LEU A 20 4.08 4.59 0.41
C LEU A 20 3.74 3.42 -0.51
N ASP A 21 4.65 2.48 -0.63
CA ASP A 21 4.41 1.19 -1.28
C ASP A 21 4.09 0.13 -0.22
N VAL A 22 2.83 -0.34 -0.20
CA VAL A 22 2.33 -1.28 0.81
C VAL A 22 2.91 -2.67 0.63
N ALA A 23 3.06 -3.13 -0.62
CA ALA A 23 3.58 -4.45 -0.94
C ALA A 23 5.06 -4.54 -0.56
N HIS A 24 5.84 -3.51 -0.91
CA HIS A 24 7.24 -3.42 -0.55
C HIS A 24 7.45 -3.29 0.97
N LEU A 25 6.56 -2.57 1.68
CA LEU A 25 6.57 -2.52 3.14
C LEU A 25 6.37 -3.92 3.76
N LYS A 26 5.46 -4.73 3.22
CA LYS A 26 5.21 -6.11 3.67
C LYS A 26 6.46 -6.99 3.55
N VAL A 27 7.16 -6.92 2.42
CA VAL A 27 8.43 -7.64 2.20
C VAL A 27 9.54 -7.16 3.13
N SER A 28 9.63 -5.85 3.34
CA SER A 28 10.61 -5.24 4.24
C SER A 28 10.38 -5.67 5.70
N CYS A 29 9.13 -5.69 6.14
CA CYS A 29 8.77 -6.14 7.49
C CYS A 29 9.14 -7.60 7.72
N ASN A 30 8.86 -8.48 6.75
CA ASN A 30 9.27 -9.87 6.83
C ASN A 30 10.80 -10.03 6.90
N SER A 31 11.54 -9.27 6.09
CA SER A 31 13.02 -9.33 6.06
C SER A 31 13.67 -8.80 7.34
N LEU A 32 13.08 -7.78 7.95
CA LEU A 32 13.64 -7.09 9.13
C LEU A 32 13.04 -7.59 10.46
N GLY A 33 12.07 -8.51 10.42
CA GLY A 33 11.36 -8.99 11.61
C GLY A 33 10.49 -7.92 12.27
N LEU A 34 9.95 -6.98 11.49
CA LEU A 34 9.06 -5.91 11.96
C LEU A 34 7.60 -6.32 11.86
N ASN A 35 6.75 -5.70 12.69
CA ASN A 35 5.31 -5.87 12.60
C ASN A 35 4.73 -4.99 11.48
N PHE A 36 4.19 -5.63 10.44
CA PHE A 36 3.63 -4.93 9.27
C PHE A 36 2.49 -3.97 9.64
N ASP A 37 1.57 -4.38 10.53
CA ASP A 37 0.44 -3.54 10.93
C ASP A 37 0.93 -2.29 11.66
N GLU A 38 1.88 -2.42 12.59
CA GLU A 38 2.46 -1.26 13.29
C GLU A 38 3.21 -0.30 12.36
N GLN A 39 3.90 -0.82 11.34
CA GLN A 39 4.59 0.02 10.36
C GLN A 39 3.59 0.75 9.47
N LEU A 40 2.55 0.06 9.00
CA LEU A 40 1.52 0.63 8.16
C LEU A 40 0.70 1.70 8.91
N ASP A 41 0.36 1.45 10.18
CA ASP A 41 -0.30 2.42 11.08
C ASP A 41 0.47 3.73 11.20
N LYS A 42 1.81 3.66 11.21
CA LYS A 42 2.69 4.83 11.32
C LYS A 42 2.91 5.55 10.00
N LEU A 43 3.03 4.80 8.90
CA LEU A 43 3.43 5.35 7.60
C LEU A 43 2.25 5.85 6.76
N LEU A 44 1.10 5.17 6.81
CA LEU A 44 -0.04 5.51 5.97
C LEU A 44 -0.60 6.93 6.24
N PRO A 45 -0.72 7.40 7.50
CA PRO A 45 -1.17 8.76 7.77
C PRO A 45 -0.21 9.84 7.25
N LEU A 46 1.08 9.51 7.12
CA LEU A 46 2.14 10.43 6.65
C LEU A 46 2.26 10.47 5.11
N SER A 47 1.50 9.62 4.43
CA SER A 47 1.55 9.47 2.98
C SER A 47 0.31 10.04 2.31
N ASN A 48 0.54 10.84 1.27
CA ASN A 48 -0.49 11.34 0.36
C ASN A 48 -0.64 10.48 -0.91
N TYR A 49 0.37 9.67 -1.21
CA TYR A 49 0.43 8.84 -2.41
C TYR A 49 0.71 7.40 -2.01
N VAL A 50 -0.19 6.48 -2.36
CA VAL A 50 -0.09 5.07 -1.93
C VAL A 50 -0.09 4.16 -3.15
N HIS A 51 0.93 3.32 -3.27
CA HIS A 51 0.98 2.23 -4.23
C HIS A 51 0.40 0.97 -3.59
N LEU A 52 -0.55 0.36 -4.29
CA LEU A 52 -1.21 -0.86 -3.88
C LEU A 52 -0.92 -1.97 -4.89
N SER A 53 -0.43 -3.08 -4.35
CA SER A 53 -0.32 -4.40 -4.96
C SER A 53 -0.23 -5.42 -3.81
N ASP A 54 -0.24 -6.71 -4.13
CA ASP A 54 -0.06 -7.78 -3.14
C ASP A 54 1.14 -8.67 -3.50
N ASN A 55 1.62 -9.41 -2.51
CA ASN A 55 2.71 -10.37 -2.64
C ASN A 55 2.71 -11.42 -1.53
N ASP A 56 3.62 -12.40 -1.60
CA ASP A 56 3.78 -13.44 -0.58
C ASP A 56 4.52 -13.00 0.69
N GLY A 57 4.90 -11.72 0.79
CA GLY A 57 5.71 -11.16 1.87
C GLY A 57 7.19 -11.53 1.83
N LYS A 58 7.66 -12.29 0.83
CA LYS A 58 9.06 -12.67 0.67
C LYS A 58 9.73 -11.98 -0.51
N HIS A 59 8.98 -11.79 -1.59
CA HIS A 59 9.44 -11.09 -2.79
C HIS A 59 8.38 -10.10 -3.23
N ASP A 60 8.80 -9.00 -3.83
CA ASP A 60 7.84 -8.09 -4.42
C ASP A 60 7.38 -8.64 -5.78
N GLN A 61 6.13 -9.09 -5.83
CA GLN A 61 5.55 -9.76 -6.99
C GLN A 61 4.58 -8.87 -7.74
N ASN A 62 4.16 -7.73 -7.16
CA ASN A 62 3.18 -6.81 -7.72
C ASN A 62 1.93 -7.54 -8.23
N GLN A 63 1.40 -8.47 -7.44
CA GLN A 63 0.19 -9.21 -7.78
C GLN A 63 -1.05 -8.34 -7.58
N GLY A 64 -2.10 -8.68 -8.31
CA GLY A 64 -3.43 -8.15 -8.04
C GLY A 64 -3.99 -8.67 -6.72
N PHE A 65 -5.03 -8.03 -6.24
CA PHE A 65 -5.74 -8.42 -5.04
C PHE A 65 -6.81 -9.47 -5.34
N THR A 66 -7.06 -10.32 -4.36
CA THR A 66 -8.21 -11.21 -4.33
C THR A 66 -9.19 -10.70 -3.26
N GLN A 67 -10.49 -10.93 -3.47
CA GLN A 67 -11.54 -10.42 -2.57
C GLN A 67 -11.36 -10.90 -1.11
N ASP A 68 -10.88 -12.13 -0.94
CA ASP A 68 -10.61 -12.77 0.34
C ASP A 68 -9.12 -12.70 0.76
N GLY A 69 -8.31 -11.90 0.04
CA GLY A 69 -6.89 -11.75 0.30
C GLY A 69 -6.62 -11.08 1.66
N GLU A 70 -5.65 -11.60 2.41
CA GLU A 70 -5.31 -11.10 3.74
C GLU A 70 -4.93 -9.62 3.72
N LEU A 71 -4.14 -9.20 2.73
CA LEU A 71 -3.72 -7.80 2.62
C LEU A 71 -4.92 -6.90 2.36
N LEU A 72 -5.78 -7.25 1.41
CA LEU A 72 -6.98 -6.46 1.13
C LEU A 72 -7.87 -6.36 2.37
N HIS A 73 -8.07 -7.46 3.10
CA HIS A 73 -8.84 -7.45 4.34
C HIS A 73 -8.22 -6.50 5.39
N LYS A 74 -6.90 -6.52 5.55
CA LYS A 74 -6.19 -5.58 6.42
C LYS A 74 -6.35 -4.14 5.96
N LEU A 75 -6.30 -3.86 4.65
CA LEU A 75 -6.38 -2.51 4.11
C LEU A 75 -7.74 -1.85 4.37
N LYS A 76 -8.83 -2.61 4.42
CA LYS A 76 -10.19 -2.11 4.72
C LYS A 76 -10.32 -1.37 6.07
N LYS A 77 -9.38 -1.57 7.00
CA LYS A 77 -9.40 -0.91 8.32
C LYS A 77 -8.86 0.53 8.30
N TYR A 78 -8.26 0.95 7.19
CA TYR A 78 -7.61 2.24 7.08
C TYR A 78 -8.42 3.25 6.27
N ASP A 79 -8.24 4.53 6.60
CA ASP A 79 -8.81 5.64 5.86
C ASP A 79 -7.88 6.07 4.72
N PHE A 80 -8.43 6.02 3.50
CA PHE A 80 -7.77 6.43 2.27
C PHE A 80 -8.28 7.78 1.74
N THR A 81 -9.18 8.44 2.46
CA THR A 81 -9.76 9.72 2.06
C THR A 81 -8.66 10.77 1.80
N GLY A 82 -8.75 11.44 0.65
CA GLY A 82 -7.79 12.47 0.24
C GLY A 82 -6.42 11.94 -0.21
N LYS A 83 -6.21 10.62 -0.28
CA LYS A 83 -4.97 10.02 -0.78
C LYS A 83 -5.09 9.70 -2.27
N THR A 84 -4.00 9.91 -3.01
CA THR A 84 -3.87 9.42 -4.39
C THR A 84 -3.41 7.98 -4.35
N ILE A 85 -4.18 7.07 -4.97
CA ILE A 85 -3.88 5.64 -4.98
C ILE A 85 -3.50 5.21 -6.39
N THR A 86 -2.36 4.53 -6.51
CA THR A 86 -1.90 3.88 -7.73
C THR A 86 -1.97 2.37 -7.54
N LEU A 87 -2.59 1.67 -8.48
CA LEU A 87 -2.59 0.23 -8.54
C LEU A 87 -1.38 -0.23 -9.37
N GLU A 88 -0.36 -0.82 -8.73
CA GLU A 88 0.90 -1.21 -9.36
C GLU A 88 0.95 -2.73 -9.54
N ILE A 89 0.20 -3.26 -10.50
CA ILE A 89 0.02 -4.70 -10.69
C ILE A 89 0.51 -5.17 -12.07
N TYR A 90 1.13 -6.34 -12.13
CA TYR A 90 1.53 -6.96 -13.39
C TYR A 90 0.46 -7.91 -13.93
N HIS A 91 -0.48 -7.38 -14.72
CA HIS A 91 -1.56 -8.14 -15.35
C HIS A 91 -1.88 -7.64 -16.77
N GLN A 92 -2.68 -8.41 -17.52
CA GLN A 92 -3.27 -7.97 -18.79
C GLN A 92 -4.25 -6.81 -18.55
N VAL A 93 -4.43 -5.94 -19.55
CA VAL A 93 -5.16 -4.67 -19.43
C VAL A 93 -6.61 -4.88 -18.98
N GLU A 94 -7.24 -5.96 -19.43
CA GLU A 94 -8.60 -6.34 -19.08
C GLU A 94 -8.75 -6.57 -17.57
N THR A 95 -7.76 -7.23 -16.96
CA THR A 95 -7.72 -7.51 -15.51
C THR A 95 -7.45 -6.25 -14.68
N ILE A 96 -6.79 -5.23 -15.23
CA ILE A 96 -6.53 -3.97 -14.52
C ILE A 96 -7.84 -3.23 -14.20
N GLN A 97 -8.81 -3.25 -15.11
CA GLN A 97 -10.11 -2.60 -14.88
C GLN A 97 -10.89 -3.28 -13.76
N GLU A 98 -10.91 -4.62 -13.73
CA GLU A 98 -11.56 -5.40 -12.68
C GLU A 98 -10.92 -5.12 -11.31
N GLN A 99 -9.59 -5.08 -11.26
CA GLN A 99 -8.84 -4.79 -10.03
C GLN A 99 -9.07 -3.36 -9.53
N TYR A 100 -9.15 -2.39 -10.45
CA TYR A 100 -9.52 -1.03 -10.11
C TYR A 100 -10.91 -0.96 -9.46
N GLN A 101 -11.91 -1.64 -10.03
CA GLN A 101 -13.26 -1.64 -9.46
C GLN A 101 -13.31 -2.36 -8.10
N LEU A 102 -12.61 -3.49 -7.96
CA LEU A 102 -12.50 -4.21 -6.70
C LEU A 102 -11.94 -3.31 -5.60
N ILE A 103 -10.78 -2.68 -5.84
CA ILE A 103 -10.15 -1.80 -4.85
C ILE A 103 -11.01 -0.58 -4.54
N LYS A 104 -11.61 0.02 -5.56
CA LYS A 104 -12.51 1.16 -5.39
C LYS A 104 -13.68 0.84 -4.47
N GLN A 105 -14.32 -0.32 -4.68
CA GLN A 105 -15.44 -0.77 -3.86
C GLN A 105 -14.99 -1.12 -2.43
N GLU A 106 -13.93 -1.92 -2.30
CA GLU A 106 -13.52 -2.47 -1.01
C GLU A 106 -12.88 -1.42 -0.09
N LEU A 107 -12.24 -0.39 -0.65
CA LEU A 107 -11.67 0.71 0.12
C LEU A 107 -12.60 1.93 0.21
N GLY A 108 -13.84 1.83 -0.27
CA GLY A 108 -14.84 2.89 -0.15
C GLY A 108 -14.48 4.18 -0.88
N LEU A 109 -13.73 4.11 -1.98
CA LEU A 109 -13.23 5.27 -2.71
C LEU A 109 -14.35 5.86 -3.59
N THR A 110 -14.99 6.94 -3.14
CA THR A 110 -16.01 7.67 -3.92
C THR A 110 -15.37 8.70 -4.85
N HIS A 111 -15.93 8.91 -6.04
CA HIS A 111 -15.56 10.07 -6.86
C HIS A 111 -16.16 11.32 -6.23
N ASP A 112 -15.33 12.29 -5.85
CA ASP A 112 -15.77 13.69 -5.88
C ASP A 112 -16.13 14.00 -7.34
N SER A 113 -17.41 14.31 -7.54
CA SER A 113 -18.04 14.55 -8.84
C SER A 113 -17.70 15.94 -9.38
#